data_AF-Q9S4E4-F1
#
_entry.id   AF-Q9S4E4-F1
#
_cell.length_a   1.000
_cell.length_b   1.000
_cell.length_c   1.000
_cell.angle_alpha   90.00
_cell.angle_beta   90.00
_cell.angle_gamma   90.00
#
_symmetry.space_group_name_H-M   'P 1'
#
loop_
_entity.id
_entity.type
_entity.pdbx_description
1 polymer ?
#
loop_
_entity_poly.entity_id
_entity_poly.type
_entity_poly.pdbx_seq_one_letter_code
_entity_poly.pdbx_strand_id
1 'polypeptide(L)'
;IPAYNDYIARSQAAEGLTLADGLKIRIADHLENGSCKEDANAGAGEKGNEDKGKYALAVIEGDYAQNATDLKPEDKNGCKVVITYGQGTAGSKISKLIDTKVLELEQLVNGSYTQGDATTLDAKFIPNAVKKSQ
;
A
#
# COMPACT_ATOMS: atom_id res chain seq x y z
N ILE A 1 -4.56 -17.24 23.53
CA ILE A 1 -5.63 -16.32 23.98
C ILE A 1 -6.07 -15.49 22.78
N PRO A 2 -7.34 -15.52 22.37
CA PRO A 2 -7.80 -14.93 21.10
C PRO A 2 -7.43 -13.45 20.92
N ALA A 3 -7.61 -12.62 21.95
CA ALA A 3 -7.29 -11.19 21.90
C ALA A 3 -5.79 -10.90 21.68
N TYR A 4 -4.90 -11.74 22.22
CA TYR A 4 -3.45 -11.58 22.05
C TYR A 4 -3.04 -11.87 20.60
N ASN A 5 -3.59 -12.92 20.00
CA ASN A 5 -3.30 -13.26 18.60
C ASN A 5 -3.81 -12.16 17.65
N ASP A 6 -4.96 -11.56 17.96
CA ASP A 6 -5.49 -10.43 17.21
C ASP A 6 -4.61 -9.18 17.33
N TYR A 7 -4.04 -8.91 18.52
CA TYR A 7 -3.09 -7.83 18.72
C TYR A 7 -1.83 -8.01 17.88
N ILE A 8 -1.22 -9.21 17.90
CA ILE A 8 -0.02 -9.52 17.11
C ILE A 8 -0.30 -9.36 15.62
N ALA A 9 -1.44 -9.86 15.13
CA ALA A 9 -1.87 -9.68 13.75
C ALA A 9 -1.99 -8.20 13.36
N ARG A 10 -2.61 -7.37 14.22
CA ARG A 10 -2.72 -5.92 13.98
C ARG A 10 -1.37 -5.21 13.98
N SER A 11 -0.47 -5.57 14.90
CA SER A 11 0.88 -5.00 14.96
C SER A 11 1.69 -5.34 13.71
N GLN A 12 1.56 -6.57 13.20
CA GLN A 12 2.20 -6.98 11.94
C GLN A 12 1.56 -6.28 10.73
N ALA A 13 0.23 -6.15 10.72
CA ALA A 13 -0.49 -5.47 9.65
C ALA A 13 -0.09 -3.99 9.50
N ALA A 14 0.21 -3.32 10.61
CA ALA A 14 0.62 -1.91 10.63
C ALA A 14 1.90 -1.61 9.84
N GLU A 15 2.83 -2.57 9.72
CA GLU A 15 4.03 -2.40 8.89
C GLU A 15 3.67 -2.14 7.42
N GLY A 16 2.59 -2.76 6.92
CA GLY A 16 2.12 -2.56 5.56
C GLY A 16 1.83 -1.08 5.25
N LEU A 17 1.20 -0.36 6.19
CA LEU A 17 0.94 1.06 6.04
C LEU A 17 2.23 1.89 6.05
N THR A 18 3.19 1.55 6.92
CA THR A 18 4.50 2.20 6.95
C THR A 18 5.24 2.05 5.62
N LEU A 19 5.21 0.86 5.02
CA LEU A 19 5.80 0.62 3.69
C LEU A 19 5.10 1.45 2.61
N ALA A 20 3.76 1.47 2.61
CA ALA A 20 3.01 2.27 1.65
C ALA A 20 3.27 3.78 1.80
N ASP A 21 3.40 4.30 3.02
CA ASP A 21 3.78 5.69 3.26
C ASP A 21 5.19 5.99 2.73
N GLY A 22 6.13 5.06 2.89
CA GLY A 22 7.47 5.16 2.28
C GLY A 22 7.46 5.19 0.75
N LEU A 23 6.47 4.56 0.12
CA LEU A 23 6.30 4.56 -1.34
C LEU A 23 5.68 5.85 -1.89
N LYS A 24 5.08 6.73 -1.07
CA LYS A 24 4.46 7.98 -1.57
C LYS A 24 5.43 8.88 -2.34
N ILE A 25 6.67 8.97 -1.87
CA ILE A 25 7.70 9.78 -2.52
C ILE A 25 8.02 9.20 -3.90
N ARG A 26 8.16 7.87 -4.00
CA ARG A 26 8.39 7.21 -5.29
C ARG A 26 7.22 7.39 -6.26
N ILE A 27 5.99 7.29 -5.76
CA ILE A 27 4.81 7.58 -6.61
C ILE A 27 4.85 9.02 -7.09
N ALA A 28 5.18 9.99 -6.23
CA ALA A 28 5.29 11.39 -6.64
C ALA A 28 6.35 11.57 -7.74
N ASP A 29 7.52 10.95 -7.60
CA ASP A 29 8.59 10.97 -8.60
C ASP A 29 8.11 10.32 -9.93
N HIS A 30 7.48 9.13 -9.88
CA HIS A 30 6.97 8.45 -11.09
C HIS A 30 5.89 9.29 -11.81
N LEU A 31 5.08 10.03 -11.04
CA LEU A 31 4.03 10.88 -11.59
C LEU A 31 4.59 12.08 -12.35
N GLU A 32 5.84 12.50 -12.12
CA GLU A 32 6.53 13.48 -12.98
C GLU A 32 6.66 12.96 -14.42
N ASN A 33 6.82 11.65 -14.58
CA ASN A 33 6.86 10.94 -15.85
C ASN A 33 5.47 10.52 -16.35
N GLY A 34 4.40 10.88 -15.63
CA GLY A 34 3.01 10.63 -16.01
C GLY A 34 2.52 9.20 -15.79
N SER A 35 3.20 8.41 -14.97
CA SER A 35 2.85 7.02 -14.66
C SER A 35 2.87 6.78 -13.15
N CYS A 36 2.04 5.85 -12.65
CA CYS A 36 2.16 5.40 -11.26
C CYS A 36 3.41 4.53 -11.04
N LYS A 37 3.83 3.82 -12.09
CA LYS A 37 4.90 2.82 -12.05
C LYS A 37 6.08 3.25 -12.91
N GLU A 38 7.26 2.88 -12.45
CA GLU A 38 8.51 3.08 -13.20
C GLU A 38 9.49 1.94 -12.95
N ASP A 39 10.35 1.68 -13.93
CA ASP A 39 11.45 0.73 -13.79
C ASP A 39 12.59 1.38 -13.01
N ALA A 40 13.28 0.61 -12.17
CA ALA A 40 14.39 1.15 -11.39
C ALA A 40 15.56 1.54 -12.30
N ASN A 41 16.03 2.79 -12.20
CA ASN A 41 17.18 3.30 -12.93
C ASN A 41 18.22 3.89 -11.98
N ALA A 42 19.27 3.12 -11.71
CA ALA A 42 20.34 3.52 -10.80
C ALA A 42 21.09 4.79 -11.25
N GLY A 43 21.08 5.12 -12.55
CA GLY A 43 21.74 6.31 -13.09
C GLY A 43 20.97 7.62 -12.85
N ALA A 44 19.63 7.54 -12.73
CA ALA A 44 18.75 8.67 -12.47
C ALA A 44 18.38 8.81 -10.97
N GLY A 45 18.65 7.77 -10.16
CA GLY A 45 18.26 7.72 -8.75
C GLY A 45 16.84 7.19 -8.51
N GLU A 46 16.13 6.81 -9.59
CA GLU A 46 14.78 6.24 -9.58
C GLU A 46 14.77 4.89 -8.86
N LYS A 47 13.87 4.75 -7.88
CA LYS A 47 13.64 3.50 -7.17
C LYS A 47 12.40 2.84 -7.74
N GLY A 48 12.51 1.56 -8.10
CA GLY A 48 11.37 0.82 -8.65
C GLY A 48 10.17 0.69 -7.70
N ASN A 49 9.16 -0.03 -8.18
CA ASN A 49 7.80 -0.05 -7.61
C ASN A 49 7.64 -0.79 -6.27
N GLU A 50 8.68 -1.46 -5.77
CA GLU A 50 8.56 -2.38 -4.65
C GLU A 50 9.24 -1.86 -3.38
N ASP A 51 8.60 -2.06 -2.23
CA ASP A 51 9.24 -1.97 -0.92
C ASP A 51 8.93 -3.20 -0.07
N LYS A 52 9.97 -3.89 0.40
CA LYS A 52 9.86 -5.19 1.07
C LYS A 52 10.21 -5.05 2.55
N GLY A 53 9.21 -5.20 3.39
CA GLY A 53 9.36 -5.23 4.84
C GLY A 53 9.57 -6.64 5.40
N LYS A 54 9.34 -6.77 6.70
CA LYS A 54 9.42 -8.05 7.41
C LYS A 54 8.20 -8.93 7.14
N TYR A 55 7.01 -8.36 7.25
CA TYR A 55 5.73 -9.08 7.23
C TYR A 55 5.01 -8.97 5.88
N ALA A 56 5.35 -7.99 5.05
CA ALA A 56 4.70 -7.77 3.76
C ALA A 56 5.65 -7.26 2.67
N LEU A 57 5.19 -7.38 1.43
CA LEU A 57 5.70 -6.68 0.27
C LEU A 57 4.65 -5.65 -0.16
N ALA A 58 5.06 -4.39 -0.31
CA ALA A 58 4.23 -3.33 -0.87
C ALA A 58 4.69 -3.04 -2.30
N VAL A 59 3.75 -3.00 -3.24
CA VAL A 59 4.02 -2.77 -4.67
C VAL A 59 3.16 -1.64 -5.17
N ILE A 60 3.77 -0.67 -5.84
CA ILE A 60 3.05 0.37 -6.57
C ILE A 60 2.40 -0.24 -7.81
N GLU A 61 1.10 -0.02 -7.95
CA GLU A 61 0.30 -0.42 -9.10
C GLU A 61 -0.66 0.71 -9.50
N GLY A 62 -1.53 0.41 -10.46
CA GLY A 62 -2.52 1.35 -10.98
C GLY A 62 -2.05 2.06 -12.25
N ASP A 63 -3.00 2.77 -12.83
CA ASP A 63 -2.83 3.55 -14.05
C ASP A 63 -3.21 4.99 -13.72
N TYR A 64 -2.28 5.92 -13.95
CA TYR A 64 -2.46 7.31 -13.56
C TYR A 64 -3.60 7.94 -14.36
N ALA A 65 -4.52 8.61 -13.66
CA ALA A 65 -5.66 9.29 -14.26
C ALA A 65 -5.25 10.66 -14.88
N GLN A 66 -4.33 10.65 -15.86
CA GLN A 66 -3.76 11.84 -16.51
C GLN A 66 -4.80 12.85 -17.05
N ASN A 67 -6.00 12.37 -17.41
CA ASN A 67 -6.97 13.13 -18.18
C ASN A 67 -8.08 13.77 -17.34
N ALA A 68 -7.97 13.77 -16.02
CA ALA A 68 -9.02 14.29 -15.17
C ALA A 68 -8.64 15.69 -14.68
N THR A 69 -8.83 16.67 -15.57
CA THR A 69 -8.65 18.12 -15.31
C THR A 69 -9.53 18.66 -14.17
N ASP A 70 -10.45 17.85 -13.64
CA ASP A 70 -11.41 18.19 -12.59
C ASP A 70 -11.24 17.35 -11.30
N LEU A 71 -10.13 16.61 -11.13
CA LEU A 71 -9.94 15.84 -9.89
C LEU A 71 -9.81 16.76 -8.68
N LYS A 72 -10.60 16.45 -7.66
CA LYS A 72 -10.56 17.07 -6.35
C LYS A 72 -9.52 16.38 -5.47
N PRO A 73 -9.06 17.03 -4.39
CA PRO A 73 -8.12 16.45 -3.42
C PRO A 73 -8.52 15.06 -2.90
N GLU A 74 -9.82 14.80 -2.77
CA GLU A 74 -10.42 13.56 -2.29
C GLU A 74 -10.64 12.49 -3.38
N ASP A 75 -10.43 12.83 -4.65
CA ASP A 75 -10.57 11.87 -5.75
C ASP A 75 -9.33 10.98 -5.86
N LYS A 76 -9.50 9.77 -6.39
CA LYS A 76 -8.42 8.83 -6.65
C LYS A 76 -7.58 9.33 -7.82
N ASN A 77 -6.26 9.36 -7.66
CA ASN A 77 -5.35 9.71 -8.77
C ASN A 77 -5.09 8.52 -9.73
N GLY A 78 -5.62 7.33 -9.40
CA GLY A 78 -5.44 6.10 -10.19
C GLY A 78 -4.26 5.24 -9.74
N CYS A 79 -3.33 5.78 -8.96
CA CYS A 79 -2.25 5.03 -8.35
C CYS A 79 -2.72 4.31 -7.09
N LYS A 80 -2.13 3.15 -6.86
CA LYS A 80 -2.43 2.33 -5.68
C LYS A 80 -1.18 1.62 -5.19
N VAL A 81 -1.21 1.21 -3.93
CA VAL A 81 -0.21 0.34 -3.33
C VAL A 81 -0.90 -0.96 -2.90
N VAL A 82 -0.41 -2.08 -3.43
CA VAL A 82 -0.87 -3.41 -3.08
C VAL A 82 0.10 -4.01 -2.06
N ILE A 83 -0.38 -4.19 -0.83
CA ILE A 83 0.39 -4.79 0.25
C ILE A 83 0.00 -6.26 0.37
N THR A 84 0.94 -7.17 0.12
CA THR A 84 0.74 -8.61 0.28
C THR A 84 1.49 -9.13 1.50
N TYR A 85 0.75 -9.54 2.53
CA TYR A 85 1.31 -10.12 3.75
C TYR A 85 1.78 -11.55 3.50
N GLY A 86 2.88 -11.93 4.16
CA GLY A 86 3.54 -13.21 3.94
C GLY A 86 4.57 -13.21 2.81
N GLN A 87 4.71 -12.09 2.09
CA GLN A 87 5.74 -11.89 1.05
C GLN A 87 6.91 -11.00 1.50
N GLY A 88 6.93 -10.60 2.78
CA GLY A 88 8.08 -9.95 3.39
C GLY A 88 9.23 -10.92 3.67
N THR A 89 10.30 -10.45 4.31
CA THR A 89 11.47 -11.28 4.63
C THR A 89 11.19 -12.45 5.58
N ALA A 90 10.12 -12.37 6.38
CA ALA A 90 9.68 -13.48 7.23
C ALA A 90 8.93 -14.58 6.45
N GLY A 91 8.56 -14.35 5.19
CA GLY A 91 7.70 -15.25 4.42
C GLY A 91 6.39 -15.53 5.15
N SER A 92 5.92 -16.78 5.08
CA SER A 92 4.72 -17.26 5.79
C SER A 92 4.89 -17.44 7.31
N LYS A 93 6.06 -17.10 7.89
CA LYS A 93 6.31 -17.20 9.33
C LYS A 93 5.77 -15.97 10.09
N ILE A 94 4.51 -15.64 9.85
CA ILE A 94 3.80 -14.51 10.45
C ILE A 94 2.48 -14.98 11.08
N SER A 95 1.64 -14.07 11.57
CA SER A 95 0.33 -14.44 12.07
C SER A 95 -0.53 -15.06 10.96
N LYS A 96 -1.03 -16.28 11.21
CA LYS A 96 -1.92 -17.00 10.27
C LYS A 96 -3.22 -16.24 9.95
N LEU A 97 -3.56 -15.24 10.75
CA LEU A 97 -4.75 -14.41 10.56
C LEU A 97 -4.57 -13.39 9.42
N ILE A 98 -3.31 -13.09 9.05
CA ILE A 98 -2.99 -12.12 7.99
C ILE A 98 -2.12 -12.71 6.88
N ASP A 99 -1.54 -13.89 7.07
CA ASP A 99 -0.75 -14.57 6.04
C ASP A 99 -1.56 -14.70 4.73
N THR A 100 -0.93 -14.41 3.60
CA THR A 100 -1.52 -14.35 2.24
C THR A 100 -2.61 -13.29 2.03
N LYS A 101 -2.96 -12.49 3.04
CA LYS A 101 -3.94 -11.42 2.90
C LYS A 101 -3.35 -10.23 2.17
N VAL A 102 -4.25 -9.45 1.59
CA VAL A 102 -3.94 -8.23 0.83
C VAL A 102 -4.60 -7.03 1.48
N LEU A 103 -3.86 -5.94 1.62
CA LEU A 103 -4.39 -4.61 1.87
C LEU A 103 -4.07 -3.75 0.64
N GLU A 104 -5.10 -3.36 -0.11
CA GLU A 104 -4.96 -2.42 -1.22
C GLU A 104 -5.23 -1.02 -0.70
N LEU A 105 -4.35 -0.08 -1.05
CA LEU A 105 -4.47 1.33 -0.72
C LEU A 105 -4.50 2.15 -2.00
N GLU A 106 -5.62 2.81 -2.25
CA GLU A 106 -5.77 3.72 -3.38
C GLU A 106 -5.30 5.11 -2.94
N GLN A 107 -4.45 5.73 -3.76
CA GLN A 107 -3.94 7.06 -3.50
C GLN A 107 -4.93 8.12 -4.02
N LEU A 108 -5.18 9.12 -3.19
CA LEU A 108 -5.96 10.29 -3.55
C LEU A 108 -5.05 11.36 -4.14
N VAL A 109 -5.62 12.35 -4.84
CA VAL A 109 -4.84 13.47 -5.41
C VAL A 109 -4.04 14.23 -4.35
N ASN A 110 -4.56 14.33 -3.13
CA ASN A 110 -3.82 14.94 -2.01
C ASN A 110 -2.70 14.06 -1.42
N GLY A 111 -2.41 12.89 -2.03
CA GLY A 111 -1.39 11.95 -1.58
C GLY A 111 -1.80 11.06 -0.39
N SER A 112 -3.02 11.21 0.13
CA SER A 112 -3.55 10.33 1.19
C SER A 112 -3.92 8.96 0.63
N TYR A 113 -4.06 7.98 1.52
CA TYR A 113 -4.52 6.65 1.17
C TYR A 113 -5.93 6.40 1.70
N THR A 114 -6.73 5.70 0.91
CA THR A 114 -7.97 5.05 1.33
C THR A 114 -7.92 3.57 0.94
N GLN A 115 -8.62 2.73 1.70
CA GLN A 115 -8.67 1.30 1.41
C GLN A 115 -9.34 1.04 0.05
N GLY A 116 -8.70 0.21 -0.78
CA GLY A 116 -9.18 -0.26 -2.07
C GLY A 116 -10.03 -1.54 -1.99
N ASP A 117 -10.70 -1.85 -3.10
CA ASP A 117 -11.66 -2.95 -3.23
C ASP A 117 -11.00 -4.34 -3.26
N ALA A 118 -9.73 -4.45 -3.66
CA ALA A 118 -9.02 -5.74 -3.65
C ALA A 118 -8.55 -6.19 -2.26
N THR A 119 -8.89 -5.44 -1.20
CA THR A 119 -8.48 -5.74 0.17
C THR A 119 -9.16 -7.01 0.69
N THR A 120 -8.35 -8.01 1.07
CA THR A 120 -8.81 -9.27 1.68
C THR A 120 -8.45 -9.41 3.16
N LEU A 121 -7.69 -8.45 3.70
CA LEU A 121 -7.37 -8.35 5.12
C LEU A 121 -8.63 -8.02 5.93
N ASP A 122 -8.85 -8.73 7.04
CA ASP A 122 -10.01 -8.47 7.89
C ASP A 122 -10.00 -7.05 8.45
N ALA A 123 -11.16 -6.39 8.44
CA ALA A 123 -11.33 -5.00 8.89
C ALA A 123 -10.82 -4.71 10.31
N LYS A 124 -10.76 -5.73 11.18
CA LYS A 124 -10.24 -5.61 12.56
C LYS A 124 -8.71 -5.47 12.63
N PHE A 125 -8.01 -5.77 11.54
CA PHE A 125 -6.55 -5.64 11.40
C PHE A 125 -6.13 -4.46 10.53
N ILE A 126 -7.04 -3.92 9.71
CA ILE A 126 -6.77 -2.72 8.91
C ILE A 126 -6.51 -1.53 9.85
N PRO A 127 -5.41 -0.77 9.67
CA PRO A 127 -5.15 0.44 10.43
C PRO A 127 -6.26 1.48 10.23
N ASN A 128 -6.70 2.13 11.32
CA ASN A 128 -7.84 3.06 11.26
C ASN A 128 -7.62 4.25 10.30
N ALA A 129 -6.37 4.67 10.09
CA ALA A 129 -6.02 5.80 9.23
C ALA A 129 -6.39 5.61 7.75
N VAL A 130 -6.55 4.36 7.30
CA VAL A 130 -6.78 4.02 5.90
C VAL A 130 -8.07 3.24 5.67
N LYS A 131 -8.87 3.03 6.71
CA LYS A 131 -10.20 2.43 6.52
C LYS A 131 -11.01 3.35 5.62
N LYS A 132 -11.81 2.76 4.71
CA LYS A 132 -12.82 3.53 3.99
C LYS A 132 -13.65 4.33 5.00
N SER A 133 -13.89 5.61 4.71
CA SER A 133 -14.92 6.36 5.43
C SER A 133 -16.20 5.54 5.37
N GLN A 134 -16.77 5.26 6.55
CA GLN A 134 -18.14 4.75 6.62
C GLN A 134 -19.12 5.81 6.13
#